data_AF-A0A2D5LLQ6-F1
#
_entry.id   AF-A0A2D5LLQ6-F1
#
_cell.length_a   1.000
_cell.length_b   1.000
_cell.length_c   1.000
_cell.angle_alpha   90.00
_cell.angle_beta   90.00
_cell.angle_gamma   90.00
#
_symmetry.space_group_name_H-M   'P 1'
#
loop_
_entity.id
_entity.type
_entity.pdbx_description
1 polymer ?
#
loop_
_entity_poly.entity_id
_entity_poly.type
_entity_poly.pdbx_seq_one_letter_code
_entity_poly.pdbx_strand_id
1 'polypeptide(L)'
;MTYRNDGANYVDGKEHARDQLNKLTQTLDVLSALVREENRNKCPLNVLSVLEDVTITLSLSELRPDFQLNIEVPDNYQVVANETLLYLLFRNLIENAHHQGGDNTLTISLE
;
A
#
# COMPACT_ATOMS: atom_id res chain seq x y z
N MET A 1 -10.98 -40.77 26.14
CA MET A 1 -11.91 -39.92 25.38
C MET A 1 -11.25 -38.56 25.21
N THR A 2 -10.45 -38.40 24.16
CA THR A 2 -9.66 -37.19 23.89
C THR A 2 -10.46 -36.29 22.97
N TYR A 3 -10.93 -35.16 23.51
CA TYR A 3 -11.53 -34.09 22.70
C TYR A 3 -10.43 -33.44 21.87
N ARG A 4 -10.50 -33.62 20.55
CA ARG A 4 -9.67 -32.90 19.58
C ARG A 4 -10.07 -31.43 19.58
N ASN A 5 -9.06 -30.57 19.70
CA ASN A 5 -9.17 -29.13 19.74
C ASN A 5 -9.30 -28.60 18.30
N ASP A 6 -10.52 -28.65 17.75
CA ASP A 6 -10.83 -28.18 16.38
C ASP A 6 -11.08 -26.66 16.30
N GLY A 7 -10.91 -25.93 17.40
CA GLY A 7 -11.20 -24.49 17.49
C GLY A 7 -10.14 -23.57 16.88
N ALA A 8 -8.88 -24.02 16.78
CA ALA A 8 -7.76 -23.17 16.34
C ALA A 8 -7.70 -22.99 14.80
N ASN A 9 -8.13 -23.97 14.02
CA ASN A 9 -8.05 -23.93 12.55
C ASN A 9 -9.14 -23.06 11.89
N TYR A 10 -10.25 -22.80 12.59
CA TYR A 10 -11.38 -22.04 12.03
C TYR A 10 -11.22 -20.51 12.13
N VAL A 11 -10.38 -20.04 13.06
CA VAL A 11 -10.13 -18.61 13.27
C VAL A 11 -9.14 -18.07 12.21
N ASP A 12 -8.09 -18.84 11.94
CA ASP A 12 -7.07 -18.56 10.91
C ASP A 12 -7.68 -18.40 9.49
N GLY A 13 -8.58 -19.29 9.10
CA GLY A 13 -9.25 -19.21 7.80
C GLY A 13 -10.17 -18.00 7.61
N LYS A 14 -10.70 -17.40 8.70
CA LYS A 14 -11.55 -16.19 8.63
C LYS A 14 -10.73 -14.91 8.55
N GLU A 15 -9.61 -14.84 9.26
CA GLU A 15 -8.68 -13.71 9.14
C GLU A 15 -8.07 -13.68 7.75
N HIS A 16 -7.60 -14.82 7.25
CA HIS A 16 -7.07 -14.94 5.89
C HIS A 16 -8.11 -14.56 4.81
N ALA A 17 -9.37 -14.96 4.96
CA ALA A 17 -10.44 -14.57 4.03
C ALA A 17 -10.77 -13.07 4.09
N ARG A 18 -10.73 -12.45 5.28
CA ARG A 18 -10.90 -10.99 5.44
C ARG A 18 -9.75 -10.22 4.80
N ASP A 19 -8.52 -10.68 4.96
CA ASP A 19 -7.35 -10.05 4.34
C ASP A 19 -7.41 -10.11 2.83
N GLN A 20 -7.82 -11.25 2.26
CA GLN A 20 -8.02 -11.37 0.82
C GLN A 20 -9.15 -10.46 0.31
N LEU A 21 -10.24 -10.34 1.07
CA LEU A 21 -11.35 -9.45 0.71
C LEU A 21 -10.93 -7.98 0.77
N ASN A 22 -10.20 -7.58 1.82
CA ASN A 22 -9.67 -6.22 1.96
C ASN A 22 -8.74 -5.85 0.80
N LYS A 23 -7.83 -6.76 0.42
CA LYS A 23 -6.94 -6.58 -0.74
C LYS A 23 -7.72 -6.43 -2.05
N LEU A 24 -8.76 -7.24 -2.25
CA LEU A 24 -9.62 -7.15 -3.42
C LEU A 24 -10.38 -5.82 -3.47
N THR A 25 -10.93 -5.38 -2.34
CA THR A 25 -11.63 -4.09 -2.23
C THR A 25 -10.70 -2.93 -2.49
N GLN A 26 -9.50 -2.91 -1.89
CA GLN A 26 -8.48 -1.89 -2.16
C GLN A 26 -8.10 -1.84 -3.64
N THR A 27 -7.93 -3.00 -4.28
CA THR A 27 -7.63 -3.09 -5.72
C THR A 27 -8.78 -2.56 -6.56
N LEU A 28 -10.03 -2.88 -6.20
CA LEU A 28 -11.22 -2.38 -6.88
C LEU A 28 -11.41 -0.88 -6.71
N ASP A 29 -11.06 -0.32 -5.55
CA ASP A 29 -11.11 1.13 -5.31
C ASP A 29 -10.07 1.86 -6.14
N VAL A 30 -8.85 1.32 -6.25
CA VAL A 30 -7.80 1.82 -7.14
C VAL A 30 -8.24 1.76 -8.60
N LEU A 31 -8.74 0.61 -9.06
CA LEU A 31 -9.22 0.43 -10.43
C LEU A 31 -10.43 1.33 -10.74
N SER A 32 -11.33 1.51 -9.78
CA SER A 32 -12.50 2.38 -9.93
C SER A 32 -12.10 3.86 -9.97
N ALA A 33 -11.12 4.25 -9.16
CA ALA A 33 -10.53 5.58 -9.21
C ALA A 33 -9.83 5.80 -10.56
N LEU A 34 -9.01 4.83 -11.01
CA LEU A 34 -8.33 4.85 -12.32
C LEU A 34 -9.34 5.07 -13.46
N VAL A 35 -10.42 4.31 -13.49
CA VAL A 35 -11.45 4.38 -14.55
C VAL A 35 -12.24 5.70 -14.53
N ARG A 36 -12.41 6.34 -13.37
CA ARG A 36 -13.24 7.56 -13.23
C ARG A 36 -12.45 8.87 -13.41
N GLU A 37 -11.18 8.90 -13.04
CA GLU A 37 -10.39 10.14 -12.90
C GLU A 37 -9.33 10.36 -14.01
N GLU A 38 -8.95 9.33 -14.78
CA GLU A 38 -7.75 9.41 -15.64
C GLU A 38 -7.76 10.59 -16.62
N ASN A 39 -8.93 11.03 -17.10
CA ASN A 39 -8.99 12.01 -18.18
C ASN A 39 -9.13 13.49 -17.76
N ARG A 40 -9.31 13.85 -16.48
CA ARG A 40 -9.66 15.24 -16.12
C ARG A 40 -8.67 16.01 -15.24
N ASN A 41 -7.83 15.35 -14.44
CA ASN A 41 -7.04 16.02 -13.39
C ASN A 41 -5.55 15.65 -13.39
N LYS A 42 -4.94 15.41 -14.56
CA LYS A 42 -3.48 15.22 -14.62
C LYS A 42 -2.78 16.56 -14.46
N CYS A 43 -1.88 16.67 -13.49
CA CYS A 43 -1.05 17.85 -13.25
C CYS A 43 0.42 17.43 -13.03
N PRO A 44 1.39 18.35 -13.21
CA PRO A 44 2.76 18.11 -12.78
C PRO A 44 2.81 17.93 -11.26
N LEU A 45 3.31 16.79 -10.82
CA LEU A 45 3.41 16.40 -9.41
C LEU A 45 4.85 16.08 -9.06
N ASN A 46 5.26 16.50 -7.87
CA ASN A 46 6.53 16.08 -7.29
C ASN A 46 6.37 14.69 -6.68
N VAL A 47 7.12 13.72 -7.19
CA VAL A 47 6.97 12.32 -6.74
C VAL A 47 7.42 12.13 -5.30
N LEU A 48 8.50 12.80 -4.90
CA LEU A 48 9.01 12.71 -3.53
C LEU A 48 7.97 13.23 -2.54
N SER A 49 7.35 14.38 -2.82
CA SER A 49 6.30 14.93 -1.94
C SER A 49 5.12 13.99 -1.77
N VAL A 50 4.64 13.36 -2.85
CA VAL A 50 3.53 12.39 -2.76
C VAL A 50 3.94 11.15 -1.96
N LEU A 51 5.18 10.67 -2.11
CA LEU A 51 5.71 9.55 -1.31
C LEU A 51 5.82 9.91 0.18
N GLU A 52 6.25 11.13 0.50
CA GLU A 52 6.33 11.64 1.88
C GLU A 52 4.94 11.69 2.52
N ASP A 53 3.93 12.23 1.83
CA ASP A 53 2.55 12.30 2.32
C ASP A 53 1.96 10.92 2.62
N VAL A 54 2.24 9.94 1.75
CA VAL A 54 1.85 8.54 1.97
C VAL A 54 2.57 7.97 3.19
N THR A 55 3.87 8.21 3.31
CA THR A 55 4.70 7.70 4.41
C THR A 55 4.26 8.26 5.75
N ILE A 56 3.96 9.56 5.84
CA ILE A 56 3.42 10.18 7.06
C ILE A 56 2.08 9.55 7.44
N THR A 57 1.19 9.40 6.46
CA THR A 57 -0.14 8.80 6.69
C THR A 57 -0.06 7.35 7.17
N LEU A 58 0.85 6.56 6.59
CA LEU A 58 1.08 5.17 7.02
C LEU A 58 1.84 5.10 8.35
N SER A 59 2.73 6.05 8.66
CA SER A 59 3.41 6.11 9.97
C SER A 59 2.44 6.40 11.12
N LEU A 60 1.35 7.13 10.84
CA LEU A 60 0.23 7.29 11.77
C LEU A 60 -0.60 6.00 11.93
N SER A 61 -0.39 5.01 11.05
CA SER A 61 -1.13 3.75 10.95
C SER A 61 -0.19 2.56 11.20
N GLU A 62 0.16 2.28 12.46
CA GLU A 62 0.85 1.07 12.97
C GLU A 62 1.75 0.29 11.98
N LEU A 63 2.71 0.94 11.31
CA LEU A 63 3.78 0.20 10.65
C LEU A 63 4.61 -0.55 11.71
N ARG A 64 4.90 -1.84 11.48
CA ARG A 64 5.86 -2.60 12.29
C ARG A 64 7.17 -1.81 12.48
N PRO A 65 7.73 -1.75 13.70
CA PRO A 65 8.88 -0.90 14.03
C PRO A 65 10.19 -1.33 13.35
N ASP A 66 10.24 -2.54 12.78
CA ASP A 66 11.38 -3.06 12.04
C ASP A 66 11.33 -2.76 10.54
N PHE A 67 10.20 -2.26 10.02
CA PHE A 67 10.04 -1.94 8.61
C PHE A 67 10.76 -0.64 8.23
N GLN A 68 11.69 -0.71 7.29
CA GLN A 68 12.48 0.41 6.76
C GLN A 68 12.00 0.77 5.36
N LEU A 69 11.68 2.05 5.15
CA LEU A 69 11.37 2.61 3.85
C LEU A 69 12.51 3.52 3.41
N ASN A 70 13.21 3.13 2.34
CA ASN A 70 14.27 3.91 1.71
C ASN A 70 13.74 4.55 0.44
N ILE A 71 13.77 5.87 0.36
CA ILE A 71 13.33 6.62 -0.83
C ILE A 71 14.55 7.28 -1.46
N GLU A 72 14.88 6.86 -2.67
CA GLU A 72 15.99 7.34 -3.49
C GLU A 72 15.44 8.04 -4.75
N VAL A 73 14.57 9.04 -4.53
CA VAL A 73 13.93 9.84 -5.57
C VAL A 73 14.43 11.28 -5.46
N PRO A 74 14.93 11.91 -6.55
CA PRO A 74 15.32 13.31 -6.53
C PRO A 74 14.17 14.23 -6.13
N ASP A 75 14.47 15.26 -5.35
CA ASP A 75 13.53 16.29 -4.88
C ASP A 75 12.93 17.13 -6.00
N ASN A 76 13.51 17.09 -7.19
CA ASN A 76 13.07 17.81 -8.38
C ASN A 76 12.38 16.91 -9.41
N TYR A 77 12.19 15.62 -9.12
CA TYR A 77 11.57 14.69 -10.05
C TYR A 77 10.06 14.92 -10.13
N GLN A 78 9.60 15.18 -11.35
CA GLN A 78 8.20 15.48 -11.63
C GLN A 78 7.58 14.52 -12.64
N VAL A 79 6.31 14.19 -12.42
CA VAL A 79 5.49 13.39 -13.33
C VAL A 79 4.17 14.10 -13.62
N VAL A 80 3.65 13.96 -14.83
CA VAL A 80 2.29 14.41 -15.16
C VAL A 80 1.33 13.28 -14.87
N ALA A 81 0.67 13.32 -13.73
CA ALA A 81 -0.22 12.26 -13.26
C ALA A 81 -1.40 12.84 -12.48
N ASN A 82 -2.36 11.98 -12.17
CA ASN A 82 -3.42 12.31 -11.23
C ASN A 82 -2.91 12.06 -9.81
N GLU A 83 -3.00 13.07 -8.96
CA GLU A 83 -2.46 13.03 -7.59
C GLU A 83 -3.08 11.92 -6.75
N THR A 84 -4.41 11.83 -6.76
CA THR A 84 -5.16 10.81 -6.03
C THR A 84 -4.74 9.40 -6.45
N LEU A 85 -4.58 9.16 -7.76
CA LEU A 85 -4.19 7.85 -8.27
C LEU A 85 -2.74 7.51 -7.92
N LEU A 86 -1.83 8.49 -8.01
CA LEU A 86 -0.43 8.30 -7.67
C LEU A 86 -0.27 8.02 -6.16
N TYR A 87 -0.98 8.77 -5.32
CA TYR A 87 -1.08 8.55 -3.88
C TYR A 87 -1.58 7.15 -3.55
N LEU A 88 -2.71 6.74 -4.13
CA LEU A 88 -3.29 5.42 -3.90
C LEU A 88 -2.35 4.30 -4.34
N LEU A 89 -1.67 4.46 -5.47
CA LEU A 89 -0.69 3.49 -5.96
C LEU A 89 0.44 3.30 -4.95
N PHE A 90 1.10 4.39 -4.52
CA PHE A 90 2.19 4.31 -3.56
C PHE A 90 1.75 3.71 -2.23
N ARG A 91 0.59 4.12 -1.72
CA ARG A 91 0.01 3.57 -0.49
C ARG A 91 -0.15 2.06 -0.58
N ASN A 92 -0.71 1.56 -1.68
CA ASN A 92 -0.89 0.11 -1.88
C ASN A 92 0.44 -0.64 -1.99
N LEU A 93 1.42 -0.08 -2.70
CA LEU A 93 2.72 -0.73 -2.85
C LEU A 93 3.44 -0.82 -1.50
N ILE A 94 3.45 0.25 -0.72
CA ILE A 94 4.08 0.29 0.61
C ILE A 94 3.34 -0.64 1.57
N GLU A 95 2.01 -0.62 1.60
CA GLU A 95 1.23 -1.55 2.42
C GLU A 95 1.48 -3.00 2.01
N ASN A 96 1.55 -3.31 0.71
CA ASN A 96 1.84 -4.67 0.25
C ASN A 96 3.23 -5.14 0.68
N ALA A 97 4.25 -4.30 0.52
CA ALA A 97 5.59 -4.60 1.00
C ALA A 97 5.61 -4.80 2.53
N HIS A 98 4.84 -3.99 3.25
CA HIS A 98 4.75 -4.08 4.70
C HIS A 98 4.12 -5.39 5.19
N HIS A 99 3.00 -5.80 4.62
CA HIS A 99 2.21 -6.95 5.08
C HIS A 99 2.70 -8.30 4.53
N GLN A 100 3.31 -8.30 3.33
CA GLN A 100 3.64 -9.53 2.60
C GLN A 100 5.15 -9.70 2.39
N GLY A 101 5.96 -8.67 2.67
CA GLY A 101 7.40 -8.74 2.59
C GLY A 101 7.96 -9.68 3.65
N GLY A 102 8.70 -10.70 3.20
CA GLY A 102 9.58 -11.47 4.08
C GLY A 102 10.77 -10.63 4.56
N ASP A 103 11.13 -9.61 3.79
CA ASP A 103 12.14 -8.62 4.13
C ASP A 103 11.49 -7.38 4.75
N ASN A 104 12.21 -6.80 5.70
CA ASN A 104 11.77 -5.62 6.44
C ASN A 104 12.16 -4.31 5.75
N THR A 105 12.59 -4.33 4.50
CA THR A 105 13.07 -3.12 3.80
C THR A 105 12.39 -2.98 2.44
N LEU A 106 11.79 -1.81 2.19
CA LEU A 106 11.32 -1.40 0.87
C LEU A 106 12.19 -0.24 0.38
N THR A 107 12.75 -0.38 -0.83
CA THR A 107 13.48 0.71 -1.50
C THR A 107 12.70 1.16 -2.73
N ILE A 108 12.48 2.48 -2.85
CA ILE A 108 11.84 3.13 -3.99
C ILE A 108 12.90 4.02 -4.64
N SER A 109 13.33 3.68 -5.85
CA SER A 109 14.37 4.39 -6.60
C SER A 109 13.93 4.66 -8.04
N LEU A 110 14.57 5.63 -8.68
CA LEU A 110 14.49 5.81 -10.14
C LEU A 110 15.74 5.19 -10.77
N GLU A 111 15.56 4.39 -11.83
CA GLU A 111 16.65 3.96 -12.74
C GLU A 111 17.00 5.04 -13.76
#